data_AF-A0A2W0ECS8-F1
#
_entry.id   AF-A0A2W0ECS8-F1
#
_cell.length_a   1.000
_cell.length_b   1.000
_cell.length_c   1.000
_cell.angle_alpha   90.00
_cell.angle_beta   90.00
_cell.angle_gamma   90.00
#
_symmetry.space_group_name_H-M   'P 1'
#
loop_
_entity.id
_entity.type
_entity.pdbx_description
1 polymer ?
#
loop_
_entity_poly.entity_id
_entity_poly.type
_entity_poly.pdbx_seq_one_letter_code
_entity_poly.pdbx_strand_id
1 'polypeptide(L)'
;EVLDVDFPLVSNCEGDRPGAPTVFNRGIVSKEFLHHELWDLTAWAFDDFLQANGDPKLNRLVDVDGPQIFPHDPGTLPNREGDLAAGMDEYVRMAERGITPWDQISTVPDGLRGLEKTRKIDLEDWMDRLGLDAVLFPTVADVGPANADVDPQSADIAWSNGVWVANGNLAIRHLGVPTVTVPMGVMPDIGMPVGLTFAGRAYDDSKLLHLASAFESTGSKRMIPPRTPALR
;
A
#
# COMPACT_ATOMS: atom_id res chain seq x y z
N GLU A 1 11.11 21.55 14.61
CA GLU A 1 10.31 22.51 13.83
C GLU A 1 9.38 21.70 12.92
N VAL A 2 8.20 22.22 12.57
CA VAL A 2 7.29 21.60 11.61
C VAL A 2 7.17 22.54 10.43
N LEU A 3 7.38 22.02 9.22
CA LEU A 3 7.38 22.77 7.97
C LEU A 3 6.33 22.18 7.04
N ASP A 4 5.49 23.04 6.47
CA ASP A 4 4.59 22.64 5.38
C ASP A 4 5.39 22.55 4.08
N VAL A 5 5.30 21.41 3.40
CA VAL A 5 6.12 21.08 2.23
C VAL A 5 5.30 20.33 1.18
N ASP A 6 5.78 20.34 -0.06
CA ASP A 6 5.32 19.38 -1.08
C ASP A 6 5.74 17.94 -0.73
N PHE A 7 5.16 16.94 -1.40
CA PHE A 7 5.58 15.55 -1.25
C PHE A 7 5.80 14.86 -2.61
N PRO A 8 6.96 15.07 -3.26
CA PRO A 8 7.20 14.64 -4.64
C PRO A 8 7.11 13.12 -4.82
N LEU A 9 7.36 12.33 -3.78
CA LEU A 9 7.22 10.88 -3.78
C LEU A 9 5.82 10.42 -4.23
N VAL A 10 4.76 11.14 -3.84
CA VAL A 10 3.37 10.86 -4.24
C VAL A 10 3.04 11.56 -5.55
N SER A 11 3.29 12.86 -5.64
CA SER A 11 2.91 13.66 -6.81
C SER A 11 3.54 13.14 -8.12
N ASN A 12 4.78 12.67 -8.08
CA ASN A 12 5.48 12.12 -9.26
C ASN A 12 5.16 10.63 -9.54
N CYS A 13 4.44 9.97 -8.62
CA CYS A 13 3.88 8.65 -8.85
C CYS A 13 2.53 8.76 -9.56
N GLU A 14 1.72 9.74 -9.19
CA GLU A 14 0.31 9.87 -9.60
C GLU A 14 0.06 10.93 -10.68
N GLY A 15 0.96 11.89 -10.87
CA GLY A 15 0.77 12.99 -11.82
C GLY A 15 -0.34 13.96 -11.39
N ASP A 16 -0.37 14.31 -10.10
CA ASP A 16 -1.46 15.05 -9.44
C ASP A 16 -1.61 16.53 -9.87
N ARG A 17 -0.63 17.09 -10.58
CA ARG A 17 -0.57 18.50 -10.96
C ARG A 17 0.13 18.71 -12.31
N PRO A 18 -0.09 19.86 -12.99
CA PRO A 18 0.55 20.15 -14.28
C PRO A 18 2.08 20.00 -14.21
N GLY A 19 2.64 19.15 -15.07
CA GLY A 19 4.08 18.90 -15.17
C GLY A 19 4.61 17.77 -14.27
N ALA A 20 3.81 17.26 -13.31
CA ALA A 20 4.21 16.08 -12.54
C ALA A 20 4.09 14.81 -13.39
N PRO A 21 5.10 13.93 -13.42
CA PRO A 21 5.02 12.66 -14.12
C PRO A 21 4.17 11.65 -13.32
N THR A 22 3.94 10.49 -13.92
CA THR A 22 3.43 9.29 -13.25
C THR A 22 4.47 8.18 -13.30
N VAL A 23 4.33 7.15 -12.46
CA VAL A 23 5.21 5.95 -12.52
C VAL A 23 5.25 5.33 -13.93
N PHE A 24 4.16 5.44 -14.70
CA PHE A 24 4.04 4.88 -16.05
C PHE A 24 4.70 5.72 -17.16
N ASN A 25 4.91 7.02 -16.95
CA ASN A 25 5.40 7.92 -18.01
C ASN A 25 6.77 8.55 -17.69
N ARG A 26 7.26 8.41 -16.45
CA ARG A 26 8.53 9.01 -16.00
C ARG A 26 9.76 8.38 -16.62
N GLY A 27 9.68 7.12 -17.05
CA GLY A 27 10.77 6.40 -17.71
C GLY A 27 11.89 5.92 -16.79
N ILE A 28 11.71 5.96 -15.47
CA ILE A 28 12.66 5.37 -14.51
C ILE A 28 12.44 3.85 -14.41
N VAL A 29 11.18 3.42 -14.37
CA VAL A 29 10.75 2.03 -14.54
C VAL A 29 9.96 1.89 -15.84
N SER A 30 10.03 0.74 -16.49
CA SER A 30 9.32 0.50 -17.75
C SER A 30 7.89 0.05 -17.50
N LYS A 31 6.97 0.31 -18.44
CA LYS A 31 5.61 -0.22 -18.39
C LYS A 31 5.58 -1.75 -18.41
N GLU A 32 6.54 -2.36 -19.10
CA GLU A 32 6.71 -3.81 -19.16
C GLU A 32 7.11 -4.39 -17.80
N PHE A 33 7.99 -3.71 -17.06
CA PHE A 33 8.28 -4.08 -15.67
C PHE A 33 7.02 -4.01 -14.80
N LEU A 34 6.26 -2.91 -14.85
CA LEU A 34 5.04 -2.76 -14.06
C LEU A 34 3.98 -3.83 -14.41
N HIS A 35 3.94 -4.28 -15.66
CA HIS A 35 3.10 -5.40 -16.07
C HIS A 35 3.61 -6.74 -15.49
N HIS A 36 4.90 -7.05 -15.64
CA HIS A 36 5.50 -8.26 -15.08
C HIS A 36 5.43 -8.29 -13.55
N GLU A 37 5.52 -7.14 -12.88
CA GLU A 37 5.38 -7.01 -11.44
C GLU A 37 3.98 -7.44 -10.99
N LEU A 38 2.93 -6.97 -11.67
CA LEU A 38 1.56 -7.34 -11.32
C LEU A 38 1.25 -8.79 -11.66
N TRP A 39 1.67 -9.28 -12.83
CA TRP A 39 1.24 -10.58 -13.35
C TRP A 39 2.26 -11.70 -13.10
N ASP A 40 3.37 -11.69 -13.85
CA ASP A 40 4.33 -12.79 -13.89
C ASP A 40 5.00 -13.05 -12.54
N LEU A 41 5.44 -11.98 -11.87
CA LEU A 41 6.10 -12.07 -10.57
C LEU A 41 5.12 -12.52 -9.48
N THR A 42 3.87 -12.05 -9.51
CA THR A 42 2.82 -12.46 -8.58
C THR A 42 2.42 -13.92 -8.79
N ALA A 43 2.23 -14.37 -10.04
CA ALA A 43 1.94 -15.77 -10.36
C ALA A 43 3.06 -16.69 -9.83
N TRP A 44 4.31 -16.31 -10.07
CA TRP A 44 5.47 -17.01 -9.52
C TRP A 44 5.44 -17.06 -7.99
N ALA A 45 5.19 -15.94 -7.32
CA ALA A 45 5.19 -15.88 -5.87
C ALA A 45 4.10 -16.77 -5.24
N PHE A 46 2.90 -16.80 -5.83
CA PHE A 46 1.82 -17.67 -5.36
C PHE A 46 2.16 -19.15 -5.49
N ASP A 47 2.67 -19.57 -6.65
CA ASP A 47 3.02 -20.98 -6.89
C ASP A 47 4.22 -21.43 -6.05
N ASP A 48 5.27 -20.61 -5.96
CA ASP A 48 6.46 -20.89 -5.15
C ASP A 48 6.10 -20.99 -3.65
N PHE A 49 5.22 -20.13 -3.15
CA PHE A 49 4.74 -20.20 -1.77
C PHE A 49 4.00 -21.50 -1.47
N LEU A 50 3.10 -21.94 -2.37
CA LEU A 50 2.38 -23.21 -2.22
C LEU A 50 3.34 -24.41 -2.24
N GLN A 51 4.33 -24.39 -3.15
CA GLN A 51 5.34 -25.44 -3.25
C GLN A 51 6.23 -25.50 -2.01
N ALA A 52 6.66 -24.34 -1.51
CA ALA A 52 7.48 -24.24 -0.31
C ALA A 52 6.75 -24.75 0.95
N ASN A 53 5.44 -24.51 1.04
CA ASN A 53 4.60 -25.06 2.10
C ASN A 53 4.42 -26.59 1.99
N GLY A 54 4.24 -27.09 0.77
CA GLY A 54 4.25 -28.53 0.49
C GLY A 54 3.08 -29.33 1.08
N ASP A 55 1.89 -28.71 1.24
CA ASP A 55 0.68 -29.45 1.65
C ASP A 55 0.36 -30.54 0.59
N PRO A 56 0.30 -31.84 0.98
CA PRO A 56 -0.01 -32.92 0.04
C PRO A 56 -1.36 -32.79 -0.68
N LYS A 57 -2.28 -31.95 -0.18
CA LYS A 57 -3.60 -31.73 -0.78
C LYS A 57 -3.66 -30.54 -1.74
N LEU A 58 -2.74 -29.58 -1.61
CA LEU A 58 -2.68 -28.39 -2.45
C LEU A 58 -1.30 -27.74 -2.32
N ASN A 59 -0.42 -27.95 -3.29
CA ASN A 59 0.94 -27.40 -3.28
C ASN A 59 1.35 -26.77 -4.60
N ARG A 60 0.42 -26.54 -5.53
CA ARG A 60 0.66 -25.85 -6.79
C ARG A 60 -0.50 -24.93 -7.12
N LEU A 61 -0.21 -23.79 -7.72
CA LEU A 61 -1.20 -22.80 -8.11
C LEU A 61 -2.15 -23.34 -9.19
N VAL A 62 -1.64 -24.19 -10.09
CA VAL A 62 -2.44 -24.82 -11.15
C VAL A 62 -3.56 -25.74 -10.60
N ASP A 63 -3.45 -26.19 -9.36
CA ASP A 63 -4.44 -27.05 -8.71
C ASP A 63 -5.49 -26.25 -7.91
N VAL A 64 -5.40 -24.91 -7.92
CA VAL A 64 -6.34 -24.01 -7.22
C VAL A 64 -7.61 -23.81 -8.06
N ASP A 65 -8.76 -23.74 -7.39
CA ASP A 65 -10.02 -23.34 -8.00
C ASP A 65 -10.04 -21.81 -8.24
N GLY A 66 -9.61 -21.38 -9.43
CA GLY A 66 -9.41 -19.98 -9.80
C GLY A 66 -10.57 -19.03 -9.49
N PRO A 67 -11.82 -19.34 -9.91
CA PRO A 67 -12.99 -18.51 -9.61
C PRO A 67 -13.27 -18.35 -8.11
N GLN A 68 -12.77 -19.26 -7.27
CA GLN A 68 -12.97 -19.23 -5.83
C GLN A 68 -11.86 -18.48 -5.08
N ILE A 69 -10.84 -17.94 -5.77
CA ILE A 69 -9.76 -17.14 -5.14
C ILE A 69 -10.33 -15.83 -4.58
N PHE A 70 -11.13 -15.11 -5.38
CA PHE A 70 -11.75 -13.86 -4.93
C PHE A 70 -13.14 -13.65 -5.57
N PRO A 71 -14.13 -14.48 -5.21
CA PRO A 71 -15.48 -14.33 -5.73
C PRO A 71 -16.12 -13.03 -5.22
N HIS A 72 -16.95 -12.41 -6.05
CA HIS A 72 -17.77 -11.26 -5.63
C HIS A 72 -18.78 -11.68 -4.56
N ASP A 73 -18.97 -10.85 -3.55
CA ASP A 73 -19.98 -11.07 -2.49
C ASP A 73 -21.39 -10.71 -3.00
N PRO A 74 -22.29 -11.68 -3.16
CA PRO A 74 -23.59 -11.42 -3.76
C PRO A 74 -24.41 -10.41 -2.95
N GLY A 75 -24.77 -9.30 -3.59
CA GLY A 75 -25.60 -8.25 -2.99
C GLY A 75 -24.83 -7.00 -2.57
N THR A 76 -23.49 -7.01 -2.69
CA THR A 76 -22.67 -5.80 -2.52
C THR A 76 -22.51 -5.04 -3.83
N LEU A 77 -22.09 -3.79 -3.73
CA LEU A 77 -21.71 -2.95 -4.85
C LEU A 77 -20.46 -3.52 -5.55
N PRO A 78 -20.29 -3.24 -6.86
CA PRO A 78 -19.10 -3.65 -7.59
C PRO A 78 -17.82 -2.98 -7.06
N ASN A 79 -16.70 -3.68 -7.21
CA ASN A 79 -15.37 -3.10 -6.96
C ASN A 79 -15.07 -2.01 -8.02
N ARG A 80 -14.49 -0.87 -7.60
CA ARG A 80 -14.18 0.26 -8.51
C ARG A 80 -12.82 0.14 -9.21
N GLU A 81 -11.95 -0.78 -8.79
CA GLU A 81 -10.68 -1.10 -9.47
C GLU A 81 -10.86 -2.04 -10.67
N GLY A 82 -12.07 -2.57 -10.87
CA GLY A 82 -12.41 -3.49 -11.96
C GLY A 82 -12.89 -4.85 -11.47
N ASP A 83 -12.96 -5.82 -12.38
CA ASP A 83 -13.38 -7.19 -12.05
C ASP A 83 -12.20 -7.98 -11.44
N LEU A 84 -12.07 -7.89 -10.11
CA LEU A 84 -11.04 -8.61 -9.37
C LEU A 84 -11.21 -10.14 -9.40
N ALA A 85 -12.44 -10.65 -9.59
CA ALA A 85 -12.68 -12.09 -9.69
C ALA A 85 -12.06 -12.64 -10.98
N ALA A 86 -12.31 -11.97 -12.11
CA ALA A 86 -11.62 -12.27 -13.37
C ALA A 86 -10.11 -12.03 -13.27
N GLY A 87 -9.68 -11.00 -12.51
CA GLY A 87 -8.27 -10.71 -12.29
C GLY A 87 -7.52 -11.81 -11.55
N MET A 88 -8.14 -12.43 -10.54
CA MET A 88 -7.48 -13.48 -9.73
C MET A 88 -7.51 -14.87 -10.40
N ASP A 89 -8.59 -15.21 -11.12
CA ASP A 89 -8.67 -16.46 -11.91
C ASP A 89 -7.53 -16.56 -12.94
N GLU A 90 -7.10 -15.42 -13.49
CA GLU A 90 -6.03 -15.38 -14.48
C GLU A 90 -4.70 -15.94 -13.95
N TYR A 91 -4.39 -15.82 -12.66
CA TYR A 91 -3.16 -16.40 -12.11
C TYR A 91 -3.14 -17.94 -12.19
N VAL A 92 -4.30 -18.60 -12.04
CA VAL A 92 -4.39 -20.05 -12.25
C VAL A 92 -4.19 -20.38 -13.72
N ARG A 93 -4.77 -19.60 -14.64
CA ARG A 93 -4.55 -19.77 -16.09
C ARG A 93 -3.10 -19.51 -16.50
N MET A 94 -2.40 -18.60 -15.83
CA MET A 94 -0.95 -18.41 -15.99
C MET A 94 -0.19 -19.67 -15.55
N ALA A 95 -0.57 -20.26 -14.41
CA ALA A 95 0.01 -21.51 -13.94
C ALA A 95 -0.18 -22.68 -14.93
N GLU A 96 -1.36 -22.78 -15.55
CA GLU A 96 -1.65 -23.77 -16.61
C GLU A 96 -0.75 -23.61 -17.85
N ARG A 97 -0.42 -22.37 -18.22
CA ARG A 97 0.48 -22.06 -19.35
C ARG A 97 1.96 -22.23 -19.01
N GLY A 98 2.28 -22.28 -17.72
CA GLY A 98 3.64 -22.33 -17.20
C GLY A 98 4.09 -20.96 -16.68
N ILE A 99 4.74 -21.01 -15.52
CA ILE A 99 5.20 -19.83 -14.79
C ILE A 99 6.69 -19.61 -15.08
N THR A 100 7.04 -18.38 -15.42
CA THR A 100 8.43 -17.94 -15.54
C THR A 100 9.03 -17.75 -14.13
N PRO A 101 10.14 -18.42 -13.79
CA PRO A 101 10.83 -18.17 -12.53
C PRO A 101 11.27 -16.72 -12.38
N TRP A 102 11.25 -16.18 -11.14
CA TRP A 102 11.56 -14.77 -10.88
C TRP A 102 12.90 -14.29 -11.46
N ASP A 103 13.91 -15.17 -11.46
CA ASP A 103 15.28 -14.89 -11.93
C ASP A 103 15.42 -14.92 -13.45
N GLN A 104 14.35 -15.30 -14.16
CA GLN A 104 14.27 -15.35 -15.62
C GLN A 104 13.38 -14.24 -16.21
N ILE A 105 12.71 -13.44 -15.37
CA ILE A 105 11.91 -12.30 -15.82
C ILE A 105 12.86 -11.14 -16.17
N SER A 106 13.00 -10.86 -17.46
CA SER A 106 14.02 -9.96 -18.02
C SER A 106 13.97 -8.52 -17.49
N THR A 107 12.79 -8.03 -17.10
CA THR A 107 12.59 -6.65 -16.65
C THR A 107 12.85 -6.43 -15.17
N VAL A 108 12.89 -7.50 -14.35
CA VAL A 108 13.06 -7.41 -12.89
C VAL A 108 14.34 -6.67 -12.49
N PRO A 109 15.54 -6.96 -13.06
CA PRO A 109 16.76 -6.30 -12.62
C PRO A 109 16.72 -4.77 -12.75
N ASP A 110 16.22 -4.26 -13.88
CA ASP A 110 16.12 -2.81 -14.12
C ASP A 110 14.95 -2.18 -13.38
N GLY A 111 13.83 -2.88 -13.24
CA GLY A 111 12.69 -2.45 -12.43
C GLY A 111 13.08 -2.19 -10.98
N LEU A 112 13.71 -3.16 -10.32
CA LEU A 112 14.14 -3.02 -8.93
C LEU A 112 15.13 -1.85 -8.75
N ARG A 113 16.11 -1.69 -9.65
CA ARG A 113 17.03 -0.53 -9.63
C ARG A 113 16.30 0.79 -9.86
N GLY A 114 15.27 0.80 -10.71
CA GLY A 114 14.44 1.95 -10.99
C GLY A 114 13.60 2.40 -9.80
N LEU A 115 13.04 1.47 -9.03
CA LEU A 115 12.30 1.77 -7.79
C LEU A 115 13.22 2.41 -6.74
N GLU A 116 14.40 1.84 -6.50
CA GLU A 116 15.39 2.41 -5.58
C GLU A 116 15.84 3.81 -6.02
N LYS A 117 16.10 3.99 -7.32
CA LYS A 117 16.44 5.29 -7.90
C LYS A 117 15.32 6.31 -7.72
N THR A 118 14.06 5.88 -7.84
CA THR A 118 12.89 6.74 -7.64
C THR A 118 12.81 7.24 -6.19
N ARG A 119 12.93 6.32 -5.21
CA ARG A 119 12.98 6.71 -3.78
C ARG A 119 14.13 7.68 -3.51
N LYS A 120 15.32 7.40 -4.04
CA LYS A 120 16.50 8.25 -3.83
C LYS A 120 16.25 9.70 -4.27
N ILE A 121 15.70 9.91 -5.46
CA ILE A 121 15.48 11.26 -6.02
C ILE A 121 14.35 11.99 -5.27
N ASP A 122 13.23 11.31 -5.04
CA ASP A 122 11.98 11.94 -4.58
C ASP A 122 11.80 11.95 -3.07
N LEU A 123 12.62 11.20 -2.34
CA LEU A 123 12.59 11.21 -0.88
C LEU A 123 13.93 11.61 -0.31
N GLU A 124 14.98 10.83 -0.55
CA GLU A 124 16.25 10.99 0.18
C GLU A 124 16.95 12.29 -0.19
N ASP A 125 17.21 12.52 -1.48
CA ASP A 125 17.86 13.74 -1.97
C ASP A 125 17.00 14.98 -1.69
N TRP A 126 15.67 14.83 -1.71
CA TRP A 126 14.72 15.90 -1.39
C TRP A 126 14.75 16.26 0.11
N MET A 127 14.70 15.28 1.00
CA MET A 127 14.84 15.48 2.44
C MET A 127 16.19 16.08 2.80
N ASP A 128 17.28 15.66 2.14
CA ASP A 128 18.62 16.22 2.35
C ASP A 128 18.69 17.70 1.99
N ARG A 129 18.13 18.09 0.82
CA ARG A 129 18.09 19.50 0.38
C ARG A 129 17.30 20.38 1.35
N LEU A 130 16.23 19.86 1.92
CA LEU A 130 15.37 20.59 2.85
C LEU A 130 15.83 20.46 4.32
N GLY A 131 16.85 19.64 4.60
CA GLY A 131 17.31 19.38 5.97
C GLY A 131 16.27 18.68 6.84
N LEU A 132 15.41 17.83 6.25
CA LEU A 132 14.33 17.15 6.98
C LEU A 132 14.83 15.91 7.71
N ASP A 133 14.41 15.79 8.98
CA ASP A 133 14.66 14.62 9.80
C ASP A 133 13.69 13.46 9.52
N ALA A 134 12.43 13.79 9.22
CA ALA A 134 11.34 12.88 8.88
C ALA A 134 10.24 13.66 8.16
N VAL A 135 9.33 12.94 7.50
CA VAL A 135 8.06 13.45 6.99
C VAL A 135 6.95 12.90 7.88
N LEU A 136 5.91 13.70 8.16
CA LEU A 136 4.78 13.24 8.97
C LEU A 136 3.44 13.74 8.42
N PHE A 137 2.41 12.90 8.54
CA PHE A 137 1.06 13.19 8.05
C PHE A 137 0.03 12.32 8.78
N PRO A 138 -1.24 12.76 8.89
CA PRO A 138 -2.34 11.90 9.33
C PRO A 138 -2.35 10.62 8.48
N THR A 139 -2.51 9.46 9.12
CA THR A 139 -2.41 8.17 8.41
C THR A 139 -3.50 8.00 7.37
N VAL A 140 -4.71 8.49 7.64
CA VAL A 140 -5.88 8.49 6.76
C VAL A 140 -6.52 9.88 6.80
N ALA A 141 -7.25 10.24 5.75
CA ALA A 141 -8.00 11.49 5.67
C ALA A 141 -9.37 11.40 6.38
N ASP A 142 -10.02 10.24 6.31
CA ASP A 142 -11.32 9.95 6.94
C ASP A 142 -11.50 8.42 7.12
N VAL A 143 -12.66 7.98 7.61
CA VAL A 143 -13.06 6.57 7.75
C VAL A 143 -14.38 6.30 7.03
N GLY A 144 -14.38 5.31 6.12
CA GLY A 144 -15.59 4.92 5.39
C GLY A 144 -16.69 4.38 6.32
N PRO A 145 -17.98 4.71 6.07
CA PRO A 145 -19.09 4.10 6.81
C PRO A 145 -19.13 2.58 6.64
N ALA A 146 -19.61 1.87 7.67
CA ALA A 146 -19.58 0.41 7.71
C ALA A 146 -20.49 -0.28 6.67
N ASN A 147 -21.43 0.44 6.07
CA ASN A 147 -22.36 -0.03 5.03
C ASN A 147 -21.95 0.37 3.61
N ALA A 148 -20.69 0.78 3.40
CA ALA A 148 -20.15 1.20 2.11
C ALA A 148 -20.13 0.09 1.04
N ASP A 149 -20.30 -1.16 1.45
CA ASP A 149 -20.47 -2.31 0.58
C ASP A 149 -21.83 -2.35 -0.11
N VAL A 150 -22.88 -1.74 0.46
CA VAL A 150 -24.26 -1.81 -0.09
C VAL A 150 -24.89 -0.45 -0.36
N ASP A 151 -24.42 0.60 0.30
CA ASP A 151 -24.96 1.95 0.17
C ASP A 151 -24.08 2.82 -0.75
N PRO A 152 -24.61 3.32 -1.89
CA PRO A 152 -23.81 4.07 -2.86
C PRO A 152 -23.17 5.34 -2.30
N GLN A 153 -23.85 6.06 -1.41
CA GLN A 153 -23.32 7.29 -0.83
C GLN A 153 -22.16 7.02 0.13
N SER A 154 -22.29 5.97 0.93
CA SER A 154 -21.23 5.47 1.81
C SER A 154 -20.05 4.94 1.01
N ALA A 155 -20.32 4.26 -0.11
CA ALA A 155 -19.30 3.81 -1.05
C ALA A 155 -18.52 4.98 -1.66
N ASP A 156 -19.17 6.08 -2.03
CA ASP A 156 -18.48 7.27 -2.57
C ASP A 156 -17.49 7.86 -1.57
N ILE A 157 -17.82 7.86 -0.27
CA ILE A 157 -16.89 8.28 0.79
C ILE A 157 -15.74 7.28 0.90
N ALA A 158 -16.06 5.99 1.06
CA ALA A 158 -15.07 4.94 1.27
C ALA A 158 -14.09 4.78 0.10
N TRP A 159 -14.49 5.10 -1.13
CA TRP A 159 -13.67 5.03 -2.34
C TRP A 159 -12.95 6.34 -2.70
N SER A 160 -13.02 7.37 -1.84
CA SER A 160 -12.34 8.64 -2.06
C SER A 160 -10.85 8.59 -1.68
N ASN A 161 -10.03 9.43 -2.31
CA ASN A 161 -8.59 9.46 -2.08
C ASN A 161 -8.26 9.83 -0.62
N GLY A 162 -7.30 9.12 -0.02
CA GLY A 162 -6.95 9.25 1.40
C GLY A 162 -7.88 8.50 2.38
N VAL A 163 -8.99 7.92 1.88
CA VAL A 163 -9.93 7.09 2.66
C VAL A 163 -9.86 5.63 2.23
N TRP A 164 -9.97 5.37 0.92
CA TRP A 164 -9.94 4.02 0.34
C TRP A 164 -8.65 3.27 0.64
N VAL A 165 -7.56 4.02 0.68
CA VAL A 165 -6.20 3.64 1.02
C VAL A 165 -5.65 4.75 1.90
N ALA A 166 -4.78 4.39 2.84
CA ALA A 166 -4.06 5.34 3.67
C ALA A 166 -3.30 6.40 2.83
N ASN A 167 -3.09 7.58 3.41
CA ASN A 167 -2.39 8.68 2.76
C ASN A 167 -1.01 8.22 2.25
N GLY A 168 -0.77 8.42 0.94
CA GLY A 168 0.42 7.97 0.23
C GLY A 168 0.18 6.87 -0.80
N ASN A 169 -1.02 6.29 -0.86
CA ASN A 169 -1.43 5.27 -1.84
C ASN A 169 -0.35 4.18 -2.00
N LEU A 170 0.01 3.81 -3.24
CA LEU A 170 0.99 2.76 -3.52
C LEU A 170 2.44 3.21 -3.29
N ALA A 171 2.74 4.50 -3.44
CA ALA A 171 4.11 5.02 -3.55
C ALA A 171 4.98 4.66 -2.33
N ILE A 172 4.42 4.71 -1.12
CA ILE A 172 5.17 4.42 0.11
C ILE A 172 5.73 2.99 0.11
N ARG A 173 4.92 1.99 -0.29
CA ARG A 173 5.33 0.58 -0.29
C ARG A 173 6.11 0.21 -1.53
N HIS A 174 5.66 0.66 -2.69
CA HIS A 174 6.33 0.39 -3.97
C HIS A 174 7.78 0.89 -3.97
N LEU A 175 8.08 1.96 -3.22
CA LEU A 175 9.42 2.54 -3.12
C LEU A 175 10.18 2.12 -1.85
N GLY A 176 9.66 1.21 -1.03
CA GLY A 176 10.37 0.70 0.15
C GLY A 176 10.63 1.75 1.25
N VAL A 177 9.70 2.69 1.45
CA VAL A 177 9.83 3.75 2.45
C VAL A 177 9.51 3.20 3.86
N PRO A 178 10.40 3.33 4.86
CA PRO A 178 10.09 2.93 6.23
C PRO A 178 9.13 3.92 6.89
N THR A 179 8.20 3.40 7.69
CA THR A 179 7.17 4.21 8.37
C THR A 179 6.86 3.69 9.78
N VAL A 180 6.61 4.59 10.73
CA VAL A 180 6.10 4.28 12.08
C VAL A 180 4.82 5.07 12.34
N THR A 181 3.75 4.40 12.76
CA THR A 181 2.46 5.05 13.04
C THR A 181 2.11 4.94 14.52
N VAL A 182 1.67 6.05 15.11
CA VAL A 182 1.24 6.16 16.52
C VAL A 182 -0.12 6.84 16.62
N PRO A 183 -0.88 6.66 17.71
CA PRO A 183 -2.19 7.31 17.87
C PRO A 183 -2.07 8.84 17.88
N MET A 184 -2.80 9.51 16.99
CA MET A 184 -2.90 10.98 16.95
C MET A 184 -4.07 11.49 17.81
N GLY A 185 -5.08 10.66 18.05
CA GLY A 185 -6.21 10.95 18.92
C GLY A 185 -7.47 10.23 18.48
N VAL A 186 -8.61 10.71 18.96
CA VAL A 186 -9.94 10.21 18.62
C VAL A 186 -10.80 11.37 18.16
N MET A 187 -11.48 11.18 17.03
CA MET A 187 -12.38 12.16 16.44
C MET A 187 -13.58 12.38 17.37
N PRO A 188 -13.85 13.61 17.84
CA PRO A 188 -14.84 13.86 18.90
C PRO A 188 -16.30 13.70 18.45
N ASP A 189 -16.56 13.79 17.16
CA ASP A 189 -17.87 13.67 16.52
C ASP A 189 -18.32 12.21 16.34
N ILE A 190 -17.41 11.33 15.92
CA ILE A 190 -17.73 9.91 15.62
C ILE A 190 -17.03 8.88 16.51
N GLY A 191 -16.11 9.31 17.37
CA GLY A 191 -15.41 8.43 18.33
C GLY A 191 -14.40 7.47 17.70
N MET A 192 -14.03 7.67 16.44
CA MET A 192 -13.06 6.82 15.72
C MET A 192 -11.62 7.32 15.93
N PRO A 193 -10.64 6.43 16.20
CA PRO A 193 -9.24 6.81 16.33
C PRO A 193 -8.60 7.12 14.98
N VAL A 194 -7.62 8.02 14.98
CA VAL A 194 -6.78 8.33 13.80
C VAL A 194 -5.29 8.32 14.18
N GLY A 195 -4.44 7.85 13.28
CA GLY A 195 -2.99 7.76 13.47
C GLY A 195 -2.23 8.96 12.91
N LEU A 196 -1.02 9.16 13.41
CA LEU A 196 0.02 10.00 12.84
C LEU A 196 1.14 9.08 12.34
N THR A 197 1.46 9.17 11.05
CA THR A 197 2.53 8.39 10.44
C THR A 197 3.79 9.24 10.30
N PHE A 198 4.92 8.71 10.76
CA PHE A 198 6.26 9.20 10.48
C PHE A 198 6.87 8.36 9.36
N ALA A 199 7.44 9.01 8.35
CA ALA A 199 8.13 8.39 7.22
C ALA A 199 9.54 8.99 7.07
N GLY A 200 10.48 8.24 6.53
CA GLY A 200 11.86 8.72 6.39
C GLY A 200 12.67 7.98 5.34
N ARG A 201 13.97 8.27 5.32
CA ARG A 201 14.94 7.64 4.42
C ARG A 201 14.97 6.13 4.66
N ALA A 202 15.27 5.35 3.61
CA ALA A 202 15.47 3.92 3.78
C ALA A 202 16.56 3.63 4.82
N TYR A 203 16.33 2.62 5.65
CA TYR A 203 17.22 2.18 6.74
C TYR A 203 17.37 3.17 7.91
N ASP A 204 16.60 4.25 7.95
CA ASP A 204 16.55 5.19 9.08
C ASP A 204 15.48 4.79 10.13
N ASP A 205 15.08 3.52 10.12
CA ASP A 205 14.01 2.93 10.94
C ASP A 205 14.18 3.21 12.43
N SER A 206 15.42 3.12 12.93
CA SER A 206 15.72 3.40 14.33
C SER A 206 15.34 4.84 14.68
N LYS A 207 15.70 5.82 13.85
CA LYS A 207 15.36 7.23 14.11
C LYS A 207 13.86 7.45 14.11
N LEU A 208 13.14 6.84 13.17
CA LEU A 208 11.67 6.92 13.10
C LEU A 208 11.01 6.34 14.36
N LEU A 209 11.50 5.21 14.86
CA LEU A 209 11.02 4.61 16.12
C LEU A 209 11.26 5.56 17.32
N HIS A 210 12.42 6.22 17.39
CA HIS A 210 12.70 7.20 18.44
C HIS A 210 11.78 8.41 18.36
N LEU A 211 11.53 8.95 17.16
CA LEU A 211 10.62 10.09 16.96
C LEU A 211 9.18 9.74 17.35
N ALA A 212 8.70 8.57 16.95
CA ALA A 212 7.37 8.08 17.29
C ALA A 212 7.21 7.90 18.81
N SER A 213 8.20 7.30 19.47
CA SER A 213 8.21 7.13 20.93
C SER A 213 8.25 8.49 21.65
N ALA A 214 9.07 9.43 21.16
CA ALA A 214 9.13 10.79 21.71
C ALA A 214 7.77 11.50 21.57
N PHE A 215 7.09 11.39 20.42
CA PHE A 215 5.75 11.94 20.23
C PHE A 215 4.72 11.30 21.17
N GLU A 216 4.73 9.97 21.31
CA GLU A 216 3.83 9.26 22.22
C GLU A 216 4.04 9.71 23.67
N SER A 217 5.29 9.95 24.09
CA SER A 217 5.63 10.39 25.45
C SER A 217 5.03 11.76 25.83
N THR A 218 4.59 12.57 24.85
CA THR A 218 3.97 13.88 25.10
C THR A 218 2.55 13.79 25.69
N GLY A 219 1.91 12.62 25.63
CA GLY A 219 0.60 12.42 26.26
C GLY A 219 -0.12 11.14 25.81
N SER A 220 -1.08 10.70 26.61
CA SER A 220 -1.83 9.46 26.36
C SER A 220 -3.01 9.69 25.42
N LYS A 221 -2.82 9.39 24.12
CA LYS A 221 -3.83 9.62 23.06
C LYS A 221 -4.72 8.42 22.77
N ARG A 222 -4.38 7.24 23.30
CA ARG A 222 -5.12 5.99 23.13
C ARG A 222 -6.24 5.87 24.18
N MET A 223 -7.39 5.34 23.76
CA MET A 223 -8.50 4.95 24.65
C MET A 223 -8.84 3.47 24.50
N ILE A 224 -9.37 2.85 25.57
CA ILE A 224 -9.94 1.50 25.50
C ILE A 224 -11.21 1.55 24.65
N PRO A 225 -11.39 0.69 23.64
CA PRO A 225 -12.60 0.67 22.83
C PRO A 225 -13.84 0.41 23.69
N PRO A 226 -14.89 1.25 23.63
CA PRO A 226 -16.04 1.17 24.52
C PRO A 226 -16.91 -0.08 24.31
N ARG A 227 -16.81 -0.73 23.14
CA ARG A 227 -17.54 -1.97 22.82
C ARG A 227 -16.93 -3.22 23.45
N THR A 228 -15.72 -3.14 23.99
CA THR A 228 -15.00 -4.28 24.58
C THR A 228 -14.35 -3.89 25.91
N PRO A 229 -15.15 -3.58 26.95
CA PRO A 229 -14.63 -3.28 28.29
C PRO A 229 -14.05 -4.54 28.94
N ALA A 230 -13.36 -4.37 30.08
CA ALA A 230 -12.90 -5.49 30.90
C ALA A 230 -14.09 -6.39 31.29
N LEU A 231 -13.87 -7.69 31.24
CA LEU A 231 -14.85 -8.69 31.68
C LEU A 231 -15.12 -8.51 33.19
N ARG A 232 -16.37 -8.73 33.58
CA ARG A 232 -16.81 -8.68 34.99
C ARG A 232 -16.74 -10.04 35.65
#